data_AF-A0A5P2C782-F1
#
_entry.id   AF-A0A5P2C782-F1
#
_cell.length_a   1.000
_cell.length_b   1.000
_cell.length_c   1.000
_cell.angle_alpha   90.00
_cell.angle_beta   90.00
_cell.angle_gamma   90.00
#
_symmetry.space_group_name_H-M   'P 1'
#
loop_
_entity.id
_entity.type
_entity.pdbx_description
1 polymer ?
#
loop_
_entity_poly.entity_id
_entity_poly.type
_entity_poly.pdbx_seq_one_letter_code
_entity_poly.pdbx_strand_id
1 'polypeptide(L)'
;MSDFAWMDVELVPRPVLHGAQDGLSERGVVYFGRPFTTAFDPASASETTRAYAVEHEDVADFRRLVLPLNMTPRPGEPLTSVAVQGAAQQADGRTLFWDPVPCRLTDSGTRDSRVSVTADFGLVQSQAETAVQRQTQASFLRARGAGTGIVQWEFTRRSGGELDGIYELIATVELPRGASGAVLLSAAARIHKKRLGVIGYTVRLPEELATVLLP
;
A
#
# COMPACT_ATOMS: atom_id res chain seq x y z
N MET A 1 9.35 16.18 15.69
CA MET A 1 9.29 15.20 14.58
C MET A 1 10.50 14.32 14.73
N SER A 2 10.32 13.03 15.01
CA SER A 2 11.42 12.08 15.10
C SER A 2 12.09 11.98 13.73
N ASP A 3 13.42 12.09 13.68
CA ASP A 3 14.19 12.01 12.44
C ASP A 3 14.19 10.54 11.99
N PHE A 4 13.41 10.22 10.95
CA PHE A 4 13.40 8.88 10.39
C PHE A 4 14.63 8.68 9.52
N ALA A 5 15.52 7.76 9.90
CA ALA A 5 16.58 7.30 9.01
C ALA A 5 15.94 6.49 7.87
N TRP A 6 15.87 7.09 6.68
CA TRP A 6 15.35 6.46 5.47
C TRP A 6 16.38 5.54 4.85
N MET A 7 15.98 4.30 4.56
CA MET A 7 16.82 3.31 3.89
C MET A 7 16.37 3.17 2.45
N ASP A 8 17.29 3.42 1.51
CA ASP A 8 17.08 3.14 0.10
C ASP A 8 17.04 1.63 -0.13
N VAL A 9 16.01 1.16 -0.82
CA VAL A 9 15.82 -0.26 -1.11
C VAL A 9 15.96 -0.52 -2.61
N GLU A 10 16.55 -1.66 -2.93
CA GLU A 10 16.73 -2.06 -4.31
C GLU A 10 15.47 -2.71 -4.87
N LEU A 11 15.00 -2.22 -6.01
CA LEU A 11 13.90 -2.79 -6.77
C LEU A 11 14.46 -3.69 -7.86
N VAL A 12 14.26 -5.00 -7.73
CA VAL A 12 14.74 -6.00 -8.68
C VAL A 12 13.62 -6.37 -9.65
N PRO A 13 13.81 -6.27 -10.97
CA PRO A 13 12.79 -6.62 -11.96
C PRO A 13 12.28 -8.04 -11.75
N ARG A 14 10.95 -8.22 -11.80
CA ARG A 14 10.35 -9.56 -11.77
C ARG A 14 10.30 -10.12 -13.19
N PRO A 15 10.85 -11.32 -13.44
CA PRO A 15 10.66 -11.99 -14.71
C PRO A 15 9.17 -12.30 -14.90
N VAL A 16 8.60 -11.84 -16.00
CA VAL A 16 7.21 -12.08 -16.38
C VAL A 16 7.17 -12.68 -17.77
N LEU A 17 6.37 -13.74 -17.94
CA LEU A 17 6.14 -14.34 -19.25
C LEU A 17 5.40 -13.31 -20.12
N HIS A 18 5.99 -12.92 -21.25
CA HIS A 18 5.44 -11.94 -22.21
C HIS A 18 5.30 -10.48 -21.74
N GLY A 19 6.00 -10.07 -20.67
CA GLY A 19 6.01 -8.66 -20.24
C GLY A 19 7.27 -7.91 -20.63
N ALA A 20 7.21 -6.58 -20.55
CA ALA A 20 8.37 -5.73 -20.76
C ALA A 20 9.41 -5.94 -19.65
N GLN A 21 10.68 -6.04 -20.05
CA GLN A 21 11.81 -6.23 -19.14
C GLN A 21 12.92 -5.25 -19.55
N ASP A 22 13.35 -4.41 -18.62
CA ASP A 22 14.56 -3.57 -18.75
C ASP A 22 15.80 -4.35 -18.28
N GLY A 23 15.60 -5.36 -17.43
CA GLY A 23 16.67 -6.16 -16.82
C GLY A 23 17.48 -5.42 -15.74
N LEU A 24 17.28 -4.12 -15.57
CA LEU A 24 18.05 -3.28 -14.63
C LEU A 24 17.33 -3.12 -13.28
N SER A 25 18.07 -3.28 -12.18
CA SER A 25 17.61 -2.91 -10.84
C SER A 25 17.44 -1.40 -10.72
N GLU A 26 16.48 -0.98 -9.88
CA GLU A 26 16.22 0.42 -9.58
C GLU A 26 16.49 0.75 -8.11
N ARG A 27 16.94 1.98 -7.86
CA ARG A 27 17.22 2.54 -6.53
C ARG A 27 16.83 4.00 -6.46
N GLY A 28 16.64 4.49 -5.25
CA GLY A 28 16.29 5.87 -4.95
C GLY A 28 14.86 6.26 -5.31
N VAL A 29 13.95 5.27 -5.38
CA VAL A 29 12.55 5.47 -5.81
C VAL A 29 11.57 5.11 -4.68
N VAL A 30 11.92 4.11 -3.87
CA VAL A 30 11.16 3.67 -2.71
C VAL A 30 12.15 3.58 -1.55
N TYR A 31 11.74 4.09 -0.39
CA TYR A 31 12.52 4.05 0.84
C TYR A 31 11.64 3.56 1.97
N PHE A 32 12.23 2.85 2.90
CA PHE A 32 11.56 2.42 4.12
C PHE A 32 12.27 3.02 5.33
N GLY A 33 11.49 3.45 6.31
CA GLY A 33 12.01 3.68 7.65
C GLY A 33 12.15 2.34 8.37
N ARG A 34 12.94 2.31 9.45
CA ARG A 34 13.03 1.12 10.30
C ARG A 34 11.65 0.78 10.88
N PRO A 35 11.11 -0.43 10.68
CA PRO A 35 9.85 -0.82 11.29
C PRO A 35 10.02 -0.94 12.80
N PHE A 36 8.96 -0.64 13.53
CA PHE A 36 8.94 -0.76 14.97
C PHE A 36 7.55 -1.12 15.48
N THR A 37 7.50 -1.54 16.74
CA THR A 37 6.26 -1.87 17.42
C THR A 37 6.11 -1.02 18.67
N THR A 38 4.90 -0.56 18.94
CA THR A 38 4.56 0.12 20.20
C THR A 38 3.50 -0.65 20.97
N ALA A 39 3.28 -0.28 22.24
CA ALA A 39 2.13 -0.76 22.98
C ALA A 39 0.83 -0.42 22.22
N PHE A 40 -0.13 -1.32 22.27
CA PHE A 40 -1.47 -1.06 21.76
C PHE A 40 -2.17 -0.02 22.65
N ASP A 41 -2.74 1.00 22.03
CA ASP A 41 -3.59 1.98 22.69
C ASP A 41 -5.05 1.76 22.23
N PRO A 42 -5.92 1.21 23.11
CA PRO A 42 -7.31 0.95 22.78
C PRO A 42 -8.09 2.20 22.33
N ALA A 43 -7.69 3.40 22.80
CA ALA A 43 -8.34 4.65 22.42
C ALA A 43 -8.11 5.02 20.95
N SER A 44 -6.98 4.58 20.37
CA SER A 44 -6.63 4.81 18.97
C SER A 44 -7.21 3.77 18.00
N ALA A 45 -7.76 2.66 18.52
CA ALA A 45 -8.28 1.55 17.74
C ALA A 45 -9.73 1.78 17.27
N SER A 46 -10.14 1.04 16.24
CA SER A 46 -11.54 0.98 15.82
C SER A 46 -12.41 0.43 16.96
N GLU A 47 -13.70 0.76 16.96
CA GLU A 47 -14.63 0.29 17.99
C GLU A 47 -14.66 -1.25 18.07
N THR A 48 -14.63 -1.92 16.92
CA THR A 48 -14.61 -3.39 16.82
C THR A 48 -13.35 -3.99 17.42
N THR A 49 -12.17 -3.49 17.03
CA THR A 49 -10.89 -4.00 17.53
C THR A 49 -10.71 -3.69 19.01
N ARG A 50 -11.20 -2.54 19.47
CA ARG A 50 -11.20 -2.18 20.90
C ARG A 50 -12.05 -3.15 21.71
N ALA A 51 -13.30 -3.42 21.28
CA ALA A 51 -14.18 -4.35 21.97
C ALA A 51 -13.58 -5.77 22.00
N TYR A 52 -13.02 -6.21 20.87
CA TYR A 52 -12.35 -7.51 20.77
C TYR A 52 -11.15 -7.63 21.70
N ALA A 53 -10.30 -6.60 21.74
CA ALA A 53 -9.11 -6.58 22.60
C ALA A 53 -9.46 -6.61 24.09
N VAL A 54 -10.53 -5.94 24.50
CA VAL A 54 -11.03 -6.00 25.89
C VAL A 54 -11.55 -7.39 26.23
N GLU A 55 -12.30 -8.04 25.32
CA GLU A 55 -12.82 -9.40 25.55
C GLU A 55 -11.70 -10.45 25.66
N HIS A 56 -10.57 -10.23 24.98
CA HIS A 56 -9.47 -11.19 24.88
C HIS A 56 -8.23 -10.79 25.69
N GLU A 57 -8.32 -9.80 26.58
CA GLU A 57 -7.17 -9.29 27.35
C GLU A 57 -6.49 -10.35 28.22
N ASP A 58 -7.24 -11.39 28.60
CA ASP A 58 -6.72 -12.49 29.40
C ASP A 58 -5.85 -13.48 28.62
N VAL A 59 -6.05 -13.58 27.31
CA VAL A 59 -5.48 -14.63 26.45
C VAL A 59 -4.62 -14.11 25.30
N ALA A 60 -4.67 -12.80 25.02
CA ALA A 60 -3.93 -12.18 23.93
C ALA A 60 -3.24 -10.88 24.36
N ASP A 61 -2.06 -10.65 23.79
CA ASP A 61 -1.34 -9.40 23.84
C ASP A 61 -1.52 -8.66 22.51
N PHE A 62 -1.77 -7.34 22.57
CA PHE A 62 -1.92 -6.51 21.37
C PHE A 62 -0.74 -5.54 21.24
N ARG A 63 -0.19 -5.45 20.04
CA ARG A 63 0.89 -4.51 19.68
C ARG A 63 0.50 -3.70 18.47
N ARG A 64 1.03 -2.49 18.33
CA ARG A 64 0.88 -1.69 17.11
C ARG A 64 2.17 -1.78 16.30
N LEU A 65 2.11 -2.38 15.13
CA LEU A 65 3.17 -2.36 14.12
C LEU A 65 3.10 -1.05 13.34
N VAL A 66 4.25 -0.40 13.17
CA VAL A 66 4.39 0.84 12.39
C VAL A 66 5.52 0.67 11.38
N LEU A 67 5.22 0.97 10.11
CA LEU A 67 6.14 0.88 8.98
C LEU A 67 6.11 2.19 8.17
N PRO A 68 7.11 3.06 8.33
CA PRO A 68 7.25 4.25 7.50
C PRO A 68 7.67 3.88 6.07
N LEU A 69 7.01 4.47 5.08
CA LEU A 69 7.26 4.31 3.66
C LEU A 69 7.42 5.70 3.03
N ASN A 70 8.42 5.88 2.19
CA ASN A 70 8.57 7.08 1.38
C ASN A 70 8.72 6.68 -0.08
N MET A 71 7.97 7.33 -0.96
CA MET A 71 7.99 7.10 -2.40
C MET A 71 8.42 8.39 -3.08
N THR A 72 9.44 8.32 -3.93
CA THR A 72 9.92 9.49 -4.70
C THR A 72 10.13 9.06 -6.15
N PRO A 73 9.05 8.99 -6.96
CA PRO A 73 9.15 8.57 -8.35
C PRO A 73 10.06 9.52 -9.14
N ARG A 74 10.79 8.99 -10.13
CA ARG A 74 11.64 9.83 -10.99
C ARG A 74 10.77 10.62 -11.97
N PRO A 75 11.19 11.84 -12.37
CA PRO A 75 10.47 12.62 -13.37
C PRO A 75 10.24 11.86 -14.69
N GLY A 76 8.96 11.64 -15.02
CA GLY A 76 8.56 10.92 -16.22
C GLY A 76 8.70 9.40 -16.15
N GLU A 77 9.03 8.84 -14.99
CA GLU A 77 8.98 7.40 -14.70
C GLU A 77 8.16 7.13 -13.42
N PRO A 78 6.84 7.38 -13.46
CA PRO A 78 6.01 7.34 -12.27
C PRO A 78 5.83 5.90 -11.74
N LEU A 79 5.77 5.77 -10.42
CA LEU A 79 5.27 4.58 -9.75
C LEU A 79 3.78 4.41 -10.08
N THR A 80 3.40 3.27 -10.67
CA THR A 80 2.01 2.96 -11.00
C THR A 80 1.32 2.18 -9.88
N SER A 81 2.08 1.40 -9.11
CA SER A 81 1.57 0.73 -7.91
C SER A 81 2.71 0.38 -6.96
N VAL A 82 2.45 0.38 -5.66
CA VAL A 82 3.35 -0.15 -4.62
C VAL A 82 2.53 -1.02 -3.69
N ALA A 83 2.98 -2.24 -3.44
CA ALA A 83 2.34 -3.15 -2.50
C ALA A 83 3.32 -3.50 -1.38
N VAL A 84 2.88 -3.40 -0.15
CA VAL A 84 3.65 -3.77 1.05
C VAL A 84 2.83 -4.79 1.82
N GLN A 85 3.46 -5.88 2.23
CA GLN A 85 2.83 -6.99 2.93
C GLN A 85 3.62 -7.31 4.20
N GLY A 86 2.90 -7.48 5.31
CA GLY A 86 3.40 -8.14 6.52
C GLY A 86 2.77 -9.51 6.65
N ALA A 87 3.56 -10.54 6.92
CA ALA A 87 3.09 -11.89 7.20
C ALA A 87 3.59 -12.32 8.57
N ALA A 88 2.69 -12.81 9.43
CA ALA A 88 3.07 -13.38 10.70
C ALA A 88 3.88 -14.66 10.48
N GLN A 89 5.00 -14.78 11.18
CA GLN A 89 5.95 -15.88 11.01
C GLN A 89 5.74 -17.01 12.04
N GLN A 90 4.85 -16.83 13.03
CA GLN A 90 4.67 -17.81 14.09
C GLN A 90 4.18 -19.18 13.59
N ALA A 91 4.69 -20.23 14.24
CA ALA A 91 4.39 -21.63 13.96
C ALA A 91 2.99 -22.10 14.41
N ASP A 92 2.27 -21.29 15.19
CA ASP A 92 1.00 -21.68 15.82
C ASP A 92 -0.25 -21.24 15.03
N GLY A 93 -0.09 -20.38 14.01
CA GLY A 93 -1.17 -19.87 13.17
C GLY A 93 -2.14 -18.91 13.88
N ARG A 94 -1.77 -18.37 15.05
CA ARG A 94 -2.67 -17.54 15.89
C ARG A 94 -2.34 -16.06 15.92
N THR A 95 -1.19 -15.65 15.37
CA THR A 95 -0.89 -14.22 15.22
C THR A 95 -1.77 -13.61 14.12
N LEU A 96 -2.58 -12.61 14.46
CA LEU A 96 -3.52 -11.96 13.55
C LEU A 96 -3.26 -10.47 13.42
N PHE A 97 -3.51 -9.92 12.23
CA PHE A 97 -3.49 -8.48 11.99
C PHE A 97 -4.89 -7.88 12.10
N TRP A 98 -4.99 -6.71 12.70
CA TRP A 98 -6.20 -5.93 12.90
C TRP A 98 -5.96 -4.47 12.53
N ASP A 99 -7.05 -3.73 12.27
CA ASP A 99 -7.04 -2.29 11.99
C ASP A 99 -5.88 -1.82 11.08
N PRO A 100 -5.77 -2.31 9.83
CA PRO A 100 -4.70 -1.85 8.96
C PRO A 100 -4.99 -0.42 8.48
N VAL A 101 -4.21 0.54 8.97
CA VAL A 101 -4.34 1.97 8.69
C VAL A 101 -3.20 2.44 7.77
N PRO A 102 -3.47 3.34 6.80
CA PRO A 102 -4.78 3.79 6.38
C PRO A 102 -5.58 2.66 5.71
N CYS A 103 -6.87 2.50 6.05
CA CYS A 103 -7.70 1.49 5.40
C CYS A 103 -7.97 1.87 3.93
N ARG A 104 -8.15 3.17 3.69
CA ARG A 104 -8.46 3.76 2.40
C ARG A 104 -8.03 5.23 2.38
N LEU A 105 -7.29 5.62 1.35
CA LEU A 105 -7.11 7.05 1.01
C LEU A 105 -7.82 7.37 -0.29
N THR A 106 -8.60 8.45 -0.27
CA THR A 106 -9.38 8.95 -1.40
C THR A 106 -9.00 10.38 -1.74
N ASP A 107 -8.53 10.61 -2.96
CA ASP A 107 -8.63 11.96 -3.55
C ASP A 107 -10.04 12.17 -4.11
N SER A 108 -10.60 13.33 -3.84
CA SER A 108 -11.77 13.83 -4.57
C SER A 108 -11.32 14.33 -5.93
N GLY A 109 -11.75 13.67 -7.01
CA GLY A 109 -11.53 14.12 -8.38
C GLY A 109 -12.84 14.29 -9.14
N THR A 110 -12.88 15.32 -9.97
CA THR A 110 -13.99 15.55 -10.90
C THR A 110 -13.62 14.90 -12.23
N ARG A 111 -14.40 13.92 -12.68
CA ARG A 111 -14.20 13.30 -13.99
C ARG A 111 -15.20 13.89 -14.97
N ASP A 112 -14.70 14.72 -15.88
CA ASP A 112 -15.48 15.22 -17.01
C ASP A 112 -15.44 14.17 -18.12
N SER A 113 -16.60 13.65 -18.50
CA SER A 113 -16.74 12.76 -19.66
C SER A 113 -17.58 13.47 -20.71
N ARG A 114 -16.96 13.76 -21.86
CA ARG A 114 -17.64 14.35 -23.02
C ARG A 114 -17.99 13.21 -23.97
N VAL A 115 -19.28 12.97 -24.17
CA VAL A 115 -19.77 12.07 -25.23
C VAL A 115 -20.24 12.96 -26.37
N SER A 116 -19.53 12.92 -27.50
CA SER A 116 -19.96 13.55 -28.74
C SER A 116 -20.61 12.51 -29.63
N VAL A 117 -21.90 12.69 -29.93
CA VAL A 117 -22.60 11.90 -30.94
C VAL A 117 -22.61 12.73 -32.21
N THR A 118 -21.88 12.27 -33.23
CA THR A 118 -21.93 12.84 -34.58
C THR A 118 -22.82 11.95 -35.42
N ALA A 119 -23.96 12.47 -35.87
CA ALA A 119 -24.82 11.78 -36.82
C ALA A 119 -24.74 12.51 -38.17
N ASP A 120 -24.24 11.81 -39.19
CA ASP A 120 -24.14 12.34 -40.55
C ASP A 120 -25.46 12.07 -41.29
N PHE A 121 -26.37 13.05 -41.23
CA PHE A 121 -27.54 13.11 -42.09
C PHE A 121 -27.36 14.31 -43.03
N GLY A 122 -27.42 14.07 -44.34
CA GLY A 122 -27.13 15.08 -45.36
C GLY A 122 -27.71 16.47 -45.09
N LEU A 123 -26.91 17.50 -45.42
CA LEU A 123 -27.17 18.94 -45.34
C LEU A 123 -27.38 19.58 -43.96
N VAL A 124 -27.48 18.82 -42.86
CA VAL A 124 -27.51 19.41 -41.49
C VAL A 124 -26.75 18.53 -40.50
N GLN A 125 -25.54 18.95 -40.09
CA GLN A 125 -24.81 18.34 -38.97
C GLN A 125 -25.44 18.80 -37.65
N SER A 126 -26.06 17.89 -36.91
CA SER A 126 -26.47 18.13 -35.53
C SER A 126 -25.41 17.57 -34.58
N GLN A 127 -24.71 18.47 -33.88
CA GLN A 127 -23.76 18.09 -32.83
C GLN A 127 -24.47 18.19 -31.47
N ALA A 128 -24.74 17.05 -30.85
CA ALA A 128 -25.21 17.00 -29.47
C ALA A 128 -24.02 16.68 -28.55
N GLU A 129 -23.71 17.62 -27.66
CA GLU A 129 -22.71 17.42 -26.61
C GLU A 129 -23.42 17.21 -25.28
N THR A 130 -23.25 16.02 -24.69
CA THR A 130 -23.66 15.77 -23.30
C THR A 130 -22.41 15.65 -22.45
N ALA A 131 -22.14 16.65 -21.62
CA ALA A 131 -21.11 16.60 -20.60
C ALA A 131 -21.73 16.03 -19.32
N VAL A 132 -21.28 14.85 -18.89
CA VAL A 132 -21.67 14.29 -17.59
C VAL A 132 -20.48 14.45 -16.65
N GLN A 133 -20.63 15.34 -15.68
CA GLN A 133 -19.67 15.51 -14.60
C GLN A 133 -20.03 14.54 -13.48
N ARG A 134 -19.28 13.43 -13.35
CA ARG A 134 -19.45 12.51 -12.22
C ARG A 134 -18.31 12.71 -11.23
N GLN A 135 -18.66 13.03 -9.99
CA GLN A 135 -17.71 12.97 -8.89
C GLN A 135 -17.33 11.49 -8.70
N THR A 136 -16.06 11.16 -8.91
CA THR A 136 -15.56 9.78 -8.75
C THR A 136 -14.56 9.75 -7.61
N GLN A 137 -14.92 9.06 -6.53
CA GLN A 137 -13.99 8.71 -5.46
C GLN A 137 -13.32 7.37 -5.80
N ALA A 138 -12.20 7.41 -6.53
CA ALA A 138 -11.38 6.22 -6.67
C ALA A 138 -10.65 5.91 -5.34
N SER A 139 -10.17 4.68 -5.18
CA SER A 139 -9.08 4.25 -4.25
C SER A 139 -7.71 4.73 -4.71
N PHE A 140 -6.79 5.24 -3.89
CA PHE A 140 -5.36 5.18 -4.24
C PHE A 140 -4.54 4.37 -3.25
N LEU A 141 -5.07 4.16 -2.05
CA LEU A 141 -4.57 3.19 -1.07
C LEU A 141 -5.72 2.27 -0.67
N ARG A 142 -5.45 0.96 -0.60
CA ARG A 142 -6.33 -0.06 -0.01
C ARG A 142 -5.54 -0.94 0.94
N ALA A 143 -6.02 -1.10 2.16
CA ALA A 143 -5.49 -2.11 3.07
C ALA A 143 -6.41 -3.35 3.12
N ARG A 144 -5.82 -4.53 3.34
CA ARG A 144 -6.53 -5.83 3.43
C ARG A 144 -5.86 -6.72 4.47
N GLY A 145 -6.58 -7.77 4.88
CA GLY A 145 -6.03 -8.82 5.74
C GLY A 145 -6.34 -8.69 7.24
N ALA A 146 -7.28 -7.82 7.61
CA ALA A 146 -7.80 -7.77 8.98
C ALA A 146 -8.40 -9.13 9.38
N GLY A 147 -8.10 -9.59 10.59
CA GLY A 147 -8.47 -10.91 11.12
C GLY A 147 -7.69 -12.08 10.50
N THR A 148 -6.55 -11.83 9.84
CA THR A 148 -5.74 -12.89 9.21
C THR A 148 -4.27 -12.77 9.58
N GLY A 149 -3.48 -13.83 9.33
CA GLY A 149 -2.02 -13.80 9.54
C GLY A 149 -1.23 -13.01 8.50
N ILE A 150 -1.90 -12.28 7.59
CA ILE A 150 -1.26 -11.45 6.56
C ILE A 150 -1.96 -10.10 6.51
N VAL A 151 -1.20 -9.01 6.47
CA VAL A 151 -1.71 -7.66 6.17
C VAL A 151 -1.07 -7.15 4.90
N GLN A 152 -1.84 -6.45 4.06
CA GLN A 152 -1.31 -5.84 2.83
C GLN A 152 -1.84 -4.43 2.64
N TRP A 153 -0.95 -3.49 2.33
CA TRP A 153 -1.28 -2.16 1.82
C TRP A 153 -0.93 -2.08 0.34
N GLU A 154 -1.88 -1.68 -0.49
CA GLU A 154 -1.73 -1.54 -1.92
C GLU A 154 -2.01 -0.09 -2.33
N PHE A 155 -0.96 0.57 -2.82
CA PHE A 155 -1.00 1.86 -3.46
C PHE A 155 -1.16 1.69 -4.95
N THR A 156 -2.08 2.44 -5.55
CA THR A 156 -2.32 2.45 -7.00
C THR A 156 -2.42 3.89 -7.49
N ARG A 157 -1.59 4.22 -8.49
CA ARG A 157 -1.58 5.53 -9.11
C ARG A 157 -2.92 5.81 -9.79
N ARG A 158 -3.39 7.05 -9.68
CA ARG A 158 -4.57 7.54 -10.40
C ARG A 158 -4.19 8.38 -11.61
N SER A 159 -5.15 8.55 -12.52
CA SER A 159 -5.05 9.54 -13.59
C SER A 159 -4.87 10.94 -12.99
N GLY A 160 -3.72 11.56 -13.23
CA GLY A 160 -3.40 12.92 -12.77
C GLY A 160 -2.71 13.01 -11.40
N GLY A 161 -2.54 11.88 -10.68
CA GLY A 161 -1.78 11.84 -9.42
C GLY A 161 -0.50 11.02 -9.56
N GLU A 162 0.52 11.36 -8.78
CA GLU A 162 1.73 10.55 -8.62
C GLU A 162 1.70 9.86 -7.26
N LEU A 163 2.30 8.67 -7.18
CA LEU A 163 2.55 8.03 -5.88
C LEU A 163 3.85 8.62 -5.34
N ASP A 164 3.74 9.75 -4.66
CA ASP A 164 4.85 10.54 -4.13
C ASP A 164 4.54 10.97 -2.69
N GLY A 165 5.55 10.94 -1.84
CA GLY A 165 5.49 11.38 -0.45
C GLY A 165 5.67 10.28 0.59
N ILE A 166 5.47 10.70 1.85
CA ILE A 166 5.70 9.90 3.04
C ILE A 166 4.37 9.36 3.57
N TYR A 167 4.35 8.07 3.89
CA TYR A 167 3.22 7.34 4.42
C TYR A 167 3.63 6.54 5.65
N GLU A 168 2.73 6.43 6.60
CA GLU A 168 2.89 5.57 7.77
C GLU A 168 1.88 4.42 7.65
N LEU A 169 2.38 3.19 7.52
CA LEU A 169 1.57 1.98 7.45
C LEU A 169 1.49 1.37 8.85
N ILE A 170 0.28 1.16 9.34
CA ILE A 170 0.02 0.73 10.71
C ILE A 170 -0.88 -0.49 10.69
N ALA A 171 -0.58 -1.49 11.52
CA ALA A 171 -1.54 -2.54 11.85
C ALA A 171 -1.45 -2.87 13.34
N THR A 172 -2.58 -3.20 13.95
CA THR A 172 -2.59 -3.87 15.25
C THR A 172 -2.26 -5.34 15.03
N VAL A 173 -1.40 -5.91 15.88
CA VAL A 173 -1.00 -7.31 15.84
C VAL A 173 -1.45 -7.94 17.14
N GLU A 174 -2.26 -8.98 17.02
CA GLU A 174 -2.65 -9.85 18.13
C GLU A 174 -1.65 -11.00 18.24
N LEU A 175 -1.18 -11.25 19.45
CA LEU A 175 -0.30 -12.36 19.81
C LEU A 175 -0.93 -13.16 20.95
N PRO A 176 -0.73 -14.49 21.02
CA PRO A 176 -1.04 -15.24 22.22
C PRO A 176 -0.30 -14.67 23.42
N ARG A 177 -0.95 -14.61 24.58
CA ARG A 177 -0.36 -14.01 25.78
C ARG A 177 0.96 -14.66 26.17
N GLY A 178 2.00 -13.84 26.35
CA GLY A 178 3.35 -14.29 26.70
C GLY A 178 4.11 -15.01 25.57
N ALA A 179 3.60 -15.01 24.35
CA ALA A 179 4.31 -15.52 23.18
C ALA A 179 5.08 -14.41 22.46
N SER A 180 6.30 -14.70 22.02
CA SER A 180 7.08 -13.84 21.13
C SER A 180 6.84 -14.21 19.67
N GLY A 181 6.73 -13.22 18.78
CA GLY A 181 6.49 -13.44 17.36
C GLY A 181 7.45 -12.70 16.45
N ALA A 182 7.28 -12.89 15.15
CA ALA A 182 7.94 -12.08 14.15
C ALA A 182 6.99 -11.81 12.97
N VAL A 183 7.16 -10.65 12.34
CA VAL A 183 6.48 -10.30 11.09
C VAL A 183 7.52 -10.24 9.99
N LEU A 184 7.31 -11.01 8.93
CA LEU A 184 8.07 -10.90 7.69
C LEU A 184 7.46 -9.82 6.80
N LEU A 185 8.26 -8.84 6.46
CA LEU A 185 7.90 -7.79 5.51
C LEU A 185 8.35 -8.17 4.10
N SER A 186 7.50 -7.88 3.13
CA SER A 186 7.82 -7.96 1.71
C SER A 186 7.15 -6.81 0.97
N ALA A 187 7.74 -6.39 -0.15
CA ALA A 187 7.17 -5.33 -0.95
C ALA A 187 7.43 -5.54 -2.44
N ALA A 188 6.58 -4.91 -3.25
CA ALA A 188 6.68 -4.91 -4.70
C ALA A 188 6.27 -3.54 -5.23
N ALA A 189 6.84 -3.15 -6.36
CA ALA A 189 6.54 -1.90 -7.03
C ALA A 189 6.30 -2.13 -8.53
N ARG A 190 5.57 -1.23 -9.17
CA ARG A 190 5.48 -1.15 -10.61
C ARG A 190 5.82 0.27 -11.06
N ILE A 191 6.70 0.39 -12.05
CA ILE A 191 7.16 1.67 -12.59
C ILE A 191 6.80 1.73 -14.07
N HIS A 192 6.23 2.85 -14.51
CA HIS A 192 6.05 3.11 -15.94
C HIS A 192 7.35 3.69 -16.51
N LYS A 193 8.06 2.92 -17.31
CA LYS A 193 9.24 3.35 -18.07
C LYS A 193 8.84 3.93 -19.41
N LYS A 194 9.39 5.08 -19.79
CA LYS A 194 9.01 5.83 -21.01
C LYS A 194 8.98 4.99 -22.29
N ARG A 195 9.94 4.08 -22.47
CA ARG A 195 10.09 3.27 -23.68
C ARG A 195 9.61 1.82 -23.55
N LEU A 196 9.49 1.33 -22.31
CA LEU A 196 9.24 -0.08 -22.02
C LEU A 196 7.84 -0.32 -21.43
N GLY A 197 7.08 0.74 -21.15
CA GLY A 197 5.79 0.62 -20.48
C GLY A 197 5.94 0.24 -19.01
N VAL A 198 4.98 -0.51 -18.46
CA VAL A 198 4.93 -0.82 -17.03
C VAL A 198 5.76 -2.06 -16.71
N ILE A 199 6.74 -1.92 -15.84
CA ILE A 199 7.61 -3.00 -15.37
C ILE A 199 7.31 -3.27 -13.89
N GLY A 200 7.19 -4.54 -13.52
CA GLY A 200 7.03 -4.98 -12.14
C GLY A 200 8.36 -5.32 -11.48
N TYR A 201 8.52 -4.91 -10.23
CA TYR A 201 9.71 -5.09 -9.41
C TYR A 201 9.35 -5.73 -8.08
N THR A 202 10.25 -6.55 -7.56
CA THR A 202 10.25 -7.01 -6.17
C THR A 202 11.24 -6.18 -5.38
N VAL A 203 10.87 -5.74 -4.19
CA VAL A 203 11.75 -4.96 -3.34
C VAL A 203 12.66 -5.91 -2.58
N ARG A 204 13.98 -5.73 -2.68
CA ARG A 204 14.96 -6.42 -1.86
C ARG A 204 15.15 -5.65 -0.56
N LEU A 205 14.41 -6.07 0.46
CA LEU A 205 14.53 -5.51 1.81
C LEU A 205 15.80 -6.02 2.50
N PRO A 206 16.61 -5.13 3.11
CA PRO A 206 17.64 -5.51 4.07
C PRO A 206 17.05 -6.33 5.22
N GLU A 207 17.83 -7.21 5.84
CA GLU A 207 17.38 -8.07 6.94
C GLU A 207 16.72 -7.30 8.09
N GLU A 208 17.31 -6.15 8.45
CA GLU A 208 16.81 -5.23 9.48
C GLU A 208 15.45 -4.59 9.16
N LEU A 209 15.03 -4.60 7.89
CA LEU A 209 13.71 -4.19 7.43
C LEU A 209 12.80 -5.38 7.14
N ALA A 210 13.36 -6.53 6.77
CA ALA A 210 12.59 -7.69 6.33
C ALA A 210 11.91 -8.41 7.50
N THR A 211 12.40 -8.28 8.72
CA THR A 211 11.84 -8.96 9.91
C THR A 211 11.61 -7.98 11.06
N VAL A 212 10.41 -7.98 11.61
CA VAL A 212 10.04 -7.19 12.80
C VAL A 212 9.76 -8.15 13.95
N LEU A 213 10.51 -8.01 15.04
CA LEU A 213 10.29 -8.82 16.24
C LEU A 213 9.11 -8.28 17.03
N LEU A 214 8.22 -9.19 17.46
CA LEU A 214 7.09 -8.91 18.32
C LEU A 214 7.45 -9.41 19.74
N PRO A 215 7.53 -8.52 20.73
CA PRO A 215 7.89 -8.86 22.10
C PRO A 215 6.76 -9.58 22.85
#